data_AF-A0A229UGL5-F1
#
_entry.id   AF-A0A229UGL5-F1
#
_cell.length_a   1.000
_cell.length_b   1.000
_cell.length_c   1.000
_cell.angle_alpha   90.00
_cell.angle_beta   90.00
_cell.angle_gamma   90.00
#
_symmetry.space_group_name_H-M   'P 1'
#
loop_
_entity.id
_entity.type
_entity.pdbx_description
1 polymer ?
#
loop_
_entity_poly.entity_id
_entity_poly.type
_entity_poly.pdbx_seq_one_letter_code
_entity_poly.pdbx_strand_id
1 'polypeptide(L)'
;MKQKQITRLREIQTKLADAAEITSQDVQDMAMIVRLYPSMVHRAMYGLVSGRHQAQEHESEADRPTAEQLEAARKAAAANPTAANLTAYATLKRQAGE
;
A
#
# COMPACT_ATOMS: atom_id res chain seq x y z
N MET A 1 -6.99 -7.46 29.91
CA MET A 1 -6.17 -7.55 28.67
C MET A 1 -6.74 -8.50 27.63
N LYS A 2 -7.21 -9.72 27.99
CA LYS A 2 -7.79 -10.69 27.04
C LYS A 2 -8.91 -10.15 26.14
N GLN A 3 -9.84 -9.36 26.69
CA GLN A 3 -11.01 -8.89 25.94
C GLN A 3 -10.65 -7.95 24.78
N LYS A 4 -9.66 -7.06 24.97
CA LYS A 4 -9.19 -6.17 23.90
C LYS A 4 -8.61 -6.93 22.71
N GLN A 5 -7.89 -8.03 22.96
CA GLN A 5 -7.29 -8.82 21.89
C GLN A 5 -8.31 -9.68 21.14
N ILE A 6 -9.34 -10.17 21.83
CA ILE A 6 -10.47 -10.85 21.18
C ILE A 6 -11.22 -9.87 20.27
N THR A 7 -11.47 -8.65 20.73
CA THR A 7 -12.11 -7.61 19.91
C THR A 7 -11.29 -7.31 18.66
N ARG A 8 -9.99 -7.03 18.81
CA ARG A 8 -9.08 -6.76 17.67
C ARG A 8 -9.01 -7.93 16.69
N LEU A 9 -8.93 -9.16 17.20
CA LEU A 9 -8.93 -10.35 16.35
C LEU A 9 -10.20 -10.44 15.49
N ARG A 10 -11.37 -10.15 16.09
CA ARG A 10 -12.64 -10.14 15.37
C ARG A 10 -12.70 -9.02 14.33
N GLU A 11 -12.25 -7.82 14.69
CA GLU A 11 -12.18 -6.68 13.75
C GLU A 11 -11.32 -7.02 12.54
N ILE A 12 -10.14 -7.61 12.76
CA ILE A 12 -9.25 -8.07 11.68
C ILE A 12 -9.93 -9.14 10.83
N GLN A 13 -10.61 -10.12 11.44
CA GLN A 13 -11.35 -11.15 10.70
C GLN A 13 -12.47 -10.56 9.83
N THR A 14 -13.21 -9.60 10.36
CA THR A 14 -14.25 -8.88 9.61
C THR A 14 -13.64 -8.11 8.44
N LYS A 15 -12.53 -7.39 8.64
CA LYS A 15 -11.84 -6.68 7.54
C LYS A 15 -11.34 -7.63 6.45
N LEU A 16 -10.87 -8.82 6.83
CA LEU A 16 -10.48 -9.86 5.87
C LEU A 16 -11.68 -10.42 5.10
N ALA A 17 -12.81 -10.63 5.76
CA ALA A 17 -14.04 -11.16 5.14
C ALA A 17 -14.71 -10.14 4.20
N ASP A 18 -14.80 -8.88 4.63
CA ASP A 18 -15.47 -7.80 3.89
C ASP A 18 -14.57 -7.16 2.83
N ALA A 19 -13.37 -7.71 2.63
CA ALA A 19 -12.32 -7.10 1.82
C ALA A 19 -12.08 -5.61 2.16
N ALA A 20 -12.27 -5.21 3.42
CA ALA A 20 -11.93 -3.86 3.87
C ALA A 20 -10.40 -3.65 3.94
N GLU A 21 -10.00 -2.38 4.03
CA GLU A 21 -8.59 -1.97 4.13
C GLU A 21 -7.91 -2.56 5.38
N ILE A 22 -6.72 -3.12 5.19
CA ILE A 22 -5.84 -3.56 6.29
C ILE A 22 -4.84 -2.46 6.57
N THR A 23 -4.81 -2.01 7.82
CA THR A 23 -3.91 -0.96 8.29
C THR A 23 -2.64 -1.52 8.92
N SER A 24 -1.61 -0.69 9.08
CA SER A 24 -0.39 -1.05 9.79
C SER A 24 -0.65 -1.45 11.25
N GLN A 25 -1.67 -0.87 11.89
CA GLN A 25 -2.10 -1.23 13.24
C GLN A 25 -2.67 -2.66 13.28
N ASP A 26 -3.40 -3.09 12.26
CA ASP A 26 -3.94 -4.46 12.17
C ASP A 26 -2.81 -5.50 12.11
N VAL A 27 -1.75 -5.20 11.35
CA VAL A 27 -0.53 -6.03 11.28
C VAL A 27 0.14 -6.15 12.65
N GLN A 28 0.34 -5.02 13.34
CA GLN A 28 0.95 -5.00 14.68
C GLN A 28 0.09 -5.73 15.72
N ASP A 29 -1.23 -5.54 15.67
CA ASP A 29 -2.16 -6.20 16.59
C ASP A 29 -2.16 -7.71 16.35
N MET A 30 -2.10 -8.15 15.10
CA MET A 30 -1.99 -9.57 14.77
C MET A 30 -0.64 -10.17 15.19
N ALA A 31 0.47 -9.44 15.03
CA ALA A 31 1.78 -9.85 15.55
C ALA A 31 1.75 -10.03 17.08
N MET A 32 1.08 -9.12 17.80
CA MET A 32 0.89 -9.19 19.24
C MET A 32 0.06 -10.42 19.65
N ILE A 33 -1.01 -10.72 18.92
CA ILE A 33 -1.86 -11.90 19.15
C ILE A 33 -1.05 -13.19 18.93
N VAL A 34 -0.25 -13.29 17.87
CA VAL A 34 0.63 -14.45 17.62
C VAL A 34 1.64 -14.62 18.75
N ARG A 35 2.21 -13.53 19.27
CA ARG A 35 3.18 -13.57 20.38
C ARG A 35 2.57 -14.09 21.67
N LEU A 36 1.32 -13.71 21.97
CA LEU A 36 0.66 -14.06 23.23
C LEU A 36 -0.09 -15.39 23.16
N TYR A 37 -0.58 -15.75 21.97
CA TYR A 37 -1.33 -16.98 21.70
C TYR A 37 -0.77 -17.66 20.44
N PRO A 38 0.41 -18.27 20.51
CA PRO A 38 1.04 -18.89 19.35
C PRO A 38 0.24 -20.12 18.92
N SER A 39 -0.54 -19.96 17.85
CA SER A 39 -1.27 -21.05 17.18
C SER A 39 -0.99 -21.00 15.68
N MET A 40 -1.11 -22.15 15.00
CA MET A 40 -0.98 -22.21 13.54
C MET A 40 -2.02 -21.31 12.84
N VAL A 41 -3.22 -21.22 13.41
CA VAL A 41 -4.30 -20.35 12.89
C VAL A 41 -3.91 -18.88 12.96
N HIS A 42 -3.39 -18.41 14.10
CA HIS A 42 -2.97 -17.01 14.24
C HIS A 42 -1.76 -16.68 13.37
N ARG A 43 -0.81 -17.62 13.21
CA ARG A 43 0.33 -17.43 12.30
C ARG A 43 -0.11 -17.33 10.85
N ALA A 44 -1.05 -18.18 10.42
CA ALA A 44 -1.61 -18.11 9.08
C ALA A 44 -2.36 -16.79 8.84
N MET A 45 -3.18 -16.35 9.81
CA MET A 45 -3.85 -15.05 9.76
C MET A 45 -2.85 -13.89 9.68
N TYR A 46 -1.78 -13.92 10.47
CA TYR A 46 -0.74 -12.89 10.39
C TYR A 46 -0.11 -12.82 8.99
N GLY A 47 0.15 -13.97 8.35
CA GLY A 47 0.62 -14.03 6.97
C GLY A 47 -0.35 -13.37 5.99
N LEU A 48 -1.65 -13.65 6.11
CA LEU A 48 -2.69 -13.05 5.27
C LEU A 48 -2.78 -11.52 5.46
N VAL A 49 -2.81 -11.05 6.71
CA VAL A 49 -2.91 -9.62 7.05
C VAL A 49 -1.68 -8.87 6.55
N SER A 50 -0.48 -9.41 6.81
CA SER A 50 0.79 -8.79 6.39
C SER A 50 0.92 -8.75 4.86
N GLY A 51 0.61 -9.85 4.18
CA GLY A 51 0.68 -9.92 2.73
C GLY A 51 -0.31 -8.96 2.06
N ARG A 52 -1.52 -8.82 2.64
CA ARG A 52 -2.53 -7.89 2.14
C ARG A 52 -2.10 -6.43 2.31
N HIS A 53 -1.55 -6.06 3.47
CA HIS A 53 -1.01 -4.72 3.69
C HIS A 53 0.11 -4.38 2.69
N GLN A 54 1.04 -5.30 2.46
CA GLN A 54 2.11 -5.10 1.47
C GLN A 54 1.59 -4.95 0.04
N ALA A 55 0.57 -5.73 -0.33
CA ALA A 55 -0.08 -5.59 -1.64
C ALA A 55 -0.76 -4.22 -1.79
N GLN A 56 -1.39 -3.72 -0.73
CA GLN A 56 -2.00 -2.38 -0.72
C GLN A 56 -0.97 -1.26 -0.83
N GLU A 57 0.21 -1.41 -0.20
CA GLU A 57 1.32 -0.47 -0.36
C GLU A 57 1.83 -0.44 -1.81
N HIS A 58 1.95 -1.60 -2.46
CA HIS A 58 2.38 -1.69 -3.85
C HIS A 58 1.35 -1.16 -4.86
N GLU A 59 0.04 -1.37 -4.64
CA GLU A 59 -1.01 -0.79 -5.47
C GLU A 59 -1.01 0.75 -5.40
N SER A 60 -0.64 1.33 -4.25
CA SER A 60 -0.59 2.79 -4.10
C SER A 60 0.66 3.44 -4.71
N GLU A 61 1.75 2.69 -4.91
CA GLU A 61 2.99 3.18 -5.54
C GLU A 61 3.04 2.97 -7.06
N ALA A 62 2.25 2.05 -7.61
CA ALA A 62 2.41 1.59 -8.99
C ALA A 62 2.05 2.59 -10.10
N ASP A 63 1.35 3.71 -9.81
CA ASP A 63 0.78 4.57 -10.87
C ASP A 63 1.22 6.04 -10.84
N ARG A 64 2.07 6.46 -9.90
CA ARG A 64 2.54 7.85 -9.85
C ARG A 64 3.99 7.98 -10.33
N PRO A 65 4.26 8.78 -11.37
CA PRO A 65 5.63 9.02 -11.79
C PRO A 65 6.39 9.72 -10.68
N THR A 66 7.63 9.32 -10.49
CA THR A 66 8.48 9.92 -9.46
C THR A 66 8.81 11.38 -9.82
N ALA A 67 9.10 12.21 -8.82
CA ALA A 67 9.48 13.60 -9.03
C ALA A 67 10.68 13.73 -9.99
N GLU A 68 11.63 12.79 -9.91
CA GLU A 68 12.79 12.71 -10.79
C GLU A 68 12.41 12.44 -12.26
N GLN A 69 11.42 11.57 -12.50
CA GLN A 69 10.92 11.29 -13.85
C GLN A 69 10.22 12.51 -14.47
N LEU A 70 9.47 13.27 -13.66
CA LEU A 70 8.79 14.48 -14.11
C LEU A 70 9.78 15.61 -14.39
N GLU A 71 10.82 15.78 -13.55
CA GLU A 71 11.87 16.76 -13.77
C GLU A 71 12.74 16.44 -15.00
N ALA A 72 13.10 15.16 -15.20
CA ALA A 72 13.81 14.71 -16.39
C ALA A 72 13.00 14.97 -17.67
N ALA A 73 11.70 14.66 -17.66
CA ALA A 73 10.80 14.91 -18.79
C ALA A 73 10.63 16.41 -19.07
N ARG A 74 10.52 17.24 -18.02
CA ARG A 74 10.48 18.71 -18.14
C ARG A 74 11.75 19.25 -18.79
N LYS A 75 12.91 18.77 -18.34
CA LYS A 75 14.22 19.19 -18.88
C LYS A 75 14.39 18.76 -20.34
N ALA A 76 13.95 17.55 -20.69
CA ALA A 76 13.97 17.07 -22.06
C ALA A 76 13.04 17.89 -22.99
N ALA A 77 11.84 18.23 -22.53
CA ALA A 77 10.92 19.09 -23.26
C ALA A 77 11.43 20.53 -23.40
N ALA A 78 12.10 21.07 -22.38
CA ALA A 78 12.70 22.40 -22.43
C ALA A 78 13.94 22.46 -23.34
N ALA A 79 14.76 21.41 -23.37
CA ALA A 79 15.96 21.34 -24.20
C ALA A 79 15.65 21.02 -25.68
N ASN A 80 14.61 20.23 -25.94
CA ASN A 80 14.18 19.86 -27.30
C ASN A 80 12.65 19.73 -27.36
N PRO A 81 11.92 20.81 -27.70
CA PRO A 81 10.45 20.85 -27.67
C PRO A 81 9.83 20.15 -28.89
N THR A 82 10.08 18.84 -29.01
CA THR A 82 9.40 17.98 -29.99
C THR A 82 8.02 17.59 -29.47
N ALA A 83 7.10 17.26 -30.39
CA ALA A 83 5.79 16.73 -30.03
C ALA A 83 5.90 15.51 -29.09
N ALA A 84 6.86 14.62 -29.35
CA ALA A 84 7.11 13.45 -28.50
C ALA A 84 7.49 13.83 -27.06
N ASN A 85 8.41 14.79 -26.87
CA ASN A 85 8.86 15.20 -25.53
C ASN A 85 7.79 15.98 -24.77
N LEU A 86 7.01 16.82 -25.47
CA LEU A 86 5.88 17.55 -24.88
C LEU A 86 4.76 16.60 -24.44
N THR A 87 4.44 15.58 -25.26
CA THR A 87 3.44 14.56 -24.91
C THR A 87 3.89 13.68 -23.75
N ALA A 88 5.17 13.30 -23.70
CA ALA A 88 5.74 12.54 -22.58
C ALA A 88 5.64 13.31 -21.26
N TYR A 89 6.04 14.58 -21.25
CA TYR A 89 5.91 15.44 -20.08
C TYR A 89 4.45 15.66 -19.66
N ALA A 90 3.54 15.90 -20.61
CA ALA A 90 2.12 16.09 -20.32
C ALA A 90 1.45 14.83 -19.75
N THR A 91 1.87 13.64 -20.19
CA THR A 91 1.35 12.36 -19.69
C THR A 91 1.82 12.11 -18.26
N LEU A 92 3.11 12.32 -17.99
CA LEU A 92 3.67 12.19 -16.64
C LEU A 92 3.05 13.22 -15.67
N LYS A 93 2.83 14.46 -16.13
CA LYS A 93 2.15 15.48 -15.33
C LYS A 93 0.72 15.09 -14.95
N ARG A 94 -0.05 14.54 -15.90
CA ARG A 94 -1.41 14.04 -15.65
C ARG A 94 -1.43 12.87 -14.67
N GLN A 95 -0.46 11.96 -14.76
CA GLN A 95 -0.34 10.83 -13.83
C GLN A 95 0.12 11.26 -12.43
N ALA A 96 0.86 12.37 -12.31
CA ALA A 96 1.26 12.96 -11.04
C ALA A 96 0.11 13.69 -10.31
N GLY A 97 -1.01 13.97 -10.98
CA GLY A 97 -2.19 14.64 -10.39
C GLY A 97 -2.15 16.17 -10.45
N GLU A 98 -1.36 16.77 -11.35
CA GLU A 98 -1.31 18.23 -11.64
C GLU A 98 -1.95 18.60 -12.98
#